data_AF-A0A947GUC0-F1
#
_entry.id   AF-A0A947GUC0-F1
#
_cell.length_a   1.000
_cell.length_b   1.000
_cell.length_c   1.000
_cell.angle_alpha   90.00
_cell.angle_beta   90.00
_cell.angle_gamma   90.00
#
_symmetry.space_group_name_H-M   'P 1'
#
loop_
_entity.id
_entity.type
_entity.pdbx_description
1 polymer ?
#
loop_
_entity_poly.entity_id
_entity_poly.type
_entity_poly.pdbx_seq_one_letter_code
_entity_poly.pdbx_strand_id
1 'polypeptide(L)'
;MAELAFTASAINTNTLPQSVDLSNSITTGALTITGVTISGAGAARFTSTADNCNTQTLAASTLLNTTSCRVSVRFSAPDTATYTASLNLTMRVAGSMTTFTRAVPLTGQVGATTPPPASGGGDDGGGALGWAWLTGLALATAVLARRRRS
;
A
#
# COMPACT_ATOMS: atom_id res chain seq x y z
N MET A 1 12.39 -5.49 7.42
CA MET A 1 11.11 -5.92 8.02
C MET A 1 10.02 -5.66 7.00
N ALA A 2 9.08 -6.59 6.80
CA ALA A 2 7.99 -6.38 5.84
C ALA A 2 6.95 -5.42 6.43
N GLU A 3 6.35 -4.57 5.60
CA GLU A 3 5.25 -3.64 5.92
C GLU A 3 4.32 -3.59 4.71
N LEU A 4 3.02 -3.38 4.95
CA LEU A 4 2.04 -3.07 3.90
C LEU A 4 1.56 -1.63 4.05
N ALA A 5 1.72 -0.84 2.98
CA ALA A 5 1.37 0.57 2.95
C ALA A 5 0.34 0.85 1.85
N PHE A 6 -0.79 1.43 2.23
CA PHE A 6 -1.96 1.58 1.38
C PHE A 6 -2.29 3.05 1.11
N THR A 7 -2.62 3.36 -0.14
CA THR A 7 -3.17 4.67 -0.53
C THR A 7 -4.48 4.46 -1.28
N ALA A 8 -5.60 4.85 -0.66
CA ALA A 8 -6.90 4.86 -1.31
C ALA A 8 -7.04 6.10 -2.21
N SER A 9 -7.70 5.96 -3.36
CA SER A 9 -7.93 7.06 -4.29
C SER A 9 -8.99 8.05 -3.81
N ALA A 10 -9.89 7.61 -2.92
CA ALA A 10 -10.95 8.43 -2.34
C ALA A 10 -11.42 7.84 -1.01
N ILE A 11 -12.15 8.65 -0.24
CA ILE A 11 -12.86 8.22 0.97
C ILE A 11 -13.83 7.09 0.64
N ASN A 12 -13.97 6.14 1.56
CA ASN A 12 -14.82 4.95 1.47
C ASN A 12 -14.56 4.06 0.24
N THR A 13 -13.42 4.25 -0.43
CA THR A 13 -13.01 3.43 -1.58
C THR A 13 -11.98 2.39 -1.13
N ASN A 14 -12.24 1.13 -1.47
CA ASN A 14 -11.27 0.07 -1.20
C ASN A 14 -10.04 0.21 -2.10
N THR A 15 -8.86 0.00 -1.52
CA THR A 15 -7.65 -0.19 -2.31
C THR A 15 -7.66 -1.52 -3.05
N LEU A 16 -6.75 -1.66 -4.03
CA LEU A 16 -6.32 -2.98 -4.46
C LEU A 16 -5.70 -3.74 -3.28
N PRO A 17 -5.85 -5.07 -3.21
CA PRO A 17 -5.21 -5.86 -2.16
C PRO A 17 -3.69 -5.83 -2.27
N GLN A 18 -3.01 -5.74 -1.12
CA GLN A 18 -1.59 -6.01 -0.99
C GLN A 18 -1.38 -7.28 -0.19
N SER A 19 -0.31 -8.02 -0.48
CA SER A 19 -0.11 -9.35 0.09
C SER A 19 1.24 -9.49 0.78
N VAL A 20 1.27 -10.35 1.80
CA VAL A 20 2.50 -10.85 2.41
C VAL A 20 2.58 -12.34 2.16
N ASP A 21 3.75 -12.78 1.69
CA ASP A 21 4.10 -14.18 1.62
C ASP A 21 4.88 -14.58 2.87
N LEU A 22 4.44 -15.66 3.49
CA LEU A 22 5.08 -16.28 4.64
C LEU A 22 5.72 -17.58 4.19
N SER A 23 7.02 -17.71 4.41
CA SER A 23 7.77 -18.95 4.19
C SER A 23 8.49 -19.35 5.46
N ASN A 24 8.66 -20.66 5.64
CA ASN A 24 9.41 -21.19 6.77
C ASN A 24 10.89 -21.34 6.39
N SER A 25 11.75 -20.41 6.84
CA SER A 25 13.16 -20.40 6.46
C SER A 25 14.04 -21.40 7.23
N ILE A 26 13.51 -22.11 8.23
CA ILE A 26 14.29 -23.07 9.01
C ILE A 26 14.47 -24.38 8.22
N THR A 27 15.63 -25.00 8.35
CA THR A 27 16.02 -26.22 7.63
C THR A 27 15.55 -27.50 8.32
N THR A 28 15.16 -27.42 9.59
CA THR A 28 14.59 -28.54 10.36
C THR A 28 13.39 -28.08 11.16
N GLY A 29 12.29 -28.84 11.07
CA GLY A 29 11.04 -28.54 11.76
C GLY A 29 10.00 -27.82 10.88
N ALA A 30 8.74 -28.19 11.06
CA ALA A 30 7.62 -27.54 10.41
C ALA A 30 7.07 -26.41 11.29
N LEU A 31 6.49 -25.40 10.67
CA LEU A 31 5.86 -24.27 11.34
C LEU A 31 4.36 -24.30 11.07
N THR A 32 3.56 -24.44 12.10
CA THR A 32 2.10 -24.34 11.98
C THR A 32 1.64 -22.93 12.32
N ILE A 33 0.94 -22.29 11.40
CA ILE A 33 0.23 -21.04 11.66
C ILE A 33 -1.09 -21.39 12.36
N THR A 34 -1.26 -20.92 13.59
CA THR A 34 -2.44 -21.20 14.43
C THR A 34 -3.42 -20.05 14.47
N GLY A 35 -3.07 -18.89 13.92
CA GLY A 35 -4.00 -17.76 13.80
C GLY A 35 -3.45 -16.62 12.96
N VAL A 36 -4.36 -15.98 12.23
CA VAL A 36 -4.10 -14.77 11.44
C VAL A 36 -5.15 -13.74 11.85
N THR A 37 -4.71 -12.60 12.37
CA THR A 37 -5.62 -11.55 12.88
C THR A 37 -5.10 -10.17 12.54
N ILE A 38 -6.00 -9.20 12.38
CA ILE A 38 -5.65 -7.78 12.27
C ILE A 38 -6.10 -7.11 13.57
N SER A 39 -5.19 -6.39 14.23
CA SER A 39 -5.48 -5.69 15.48
C SER A 39 -4.86 -4.29 15.52
N GLY A 40 -5.28 -3.49 16.50
CA GLY A 40 -4.84 -2.10 16.69
C GLY A 40 -5.96 -1.09 16.45
N ALA A 41 -5.68 0.18 16.72
CA ALA A 41 -6.68 1.24 16.68
C ALA A 41 -7.31 1.43 15.29
N GLY A 42 -6.53 1.27 14.21
CA GLY A 42 -7.00 1.37 12.84
C GLY A 42 -7.53 0.07 12.23
N ALA A 43 -7.61 -1.04 12.99
CA ALA A 43 -7.86 -2.37 12.44
C ALA A 43 -9.13 -2.47 11.59
N ALA A 44 -10.21 -1.76 11.97
CA ALA A 44 -11.47 -1.74 11.23
C ALA A 44 -11.36 -1.17 9.81
N ARG A 45 -10.24 -0.51 9.47
CA ARG A 45 -9.95 0.02 8.13
C ARG A 45 -9.26 -0.98 7.22
N PHE A 46 -8.77 -2.09 7.76
CA PHE A 46 -8.07 -3.13 7.03
C PHE A 46 -8.89 -4.41 7.02
N THR A 47 -9.00 -5.05 5.87
CA THR A 47 -9.76 -6.30 5.73
C THR A 47 -8.91 -7.34 5.02
N SER A 48 -8.82 -8.54 5.61
CA SER A 48 -8.25 -9.69 4.91
C SER A 48 -9.19 -10.11 3.78
N THR A 49 -8.71 -10.09 2.54
CA THR A 49 -9.46 -10.48 1.35
C THR A 49 -9.19 -11.92 0.93
N ALA A 50 -8.03 -12.45 1.31
CA ALA A 50 -7.65 -13.83 1.11
C ALA A 50 -6.64 -14.23 2.18
N ASP A 51 -6.83 -15.41 2.74
CA ASP A 51 -5.91 -15.98 3.73
C ASP A 51 -5.85 -17.48 3.51
N ASN A 52 -4.72 -17.93 2.95
CA ASN A 52 -4.40 -19.34 2.89
C ASN A 52 -3.33 -19.72 3.90
N CYS A 53 -3.00 -18.87 4.87
CA CYS A 53 -2.04 -19.13 5.93
C CYS A 53 -2.70 -19.71 7.18
N ASN A 54 -3.92 -19.30 7.51
CA ASN A 54 -4.57 -19.77 8.72
C ASN A 54 -4.69 -21.30 8.74
N THR A 55 -4.27 -21.93 9.84
CA THR A 55 -4.18 -23.39 10.04
C THR A 55 -3.19 -24.14 9.13
N GLN A 56 -2.42 -23.44 8.28
CA GLN A 56 -1.43 -24.11 7.45
C GLN A 56 -0.22 -24.58 8.25
N THR A 57 0.40 -25.64 7.75
CA THR A 57 1.72 -26.07 8.18
C THR A 57 2.70 -25.90 7.04
N LEU A 58 3.68 -25.01 7.25
CA LEU A 58 4.79 -24.81 6.34
C LEU A 58 5.90 -25.80 6.70
N ALA A 59 6.24 -26.70 5.77
CA ALA A 59 7.34 -27.63 5.95
C ALA A 59 8.68 -26.89 6.13
N ALA A 60 9.71 -27.59 6.60
CA ALA A 60 11.06 -27.05 6.62
C ALA A 60 11.49 -26.68 5.20
N SER A 61 12.15 -25.53 5.01
CA SER A 61 12.65 -25.16 3.69
C SER A 61 13.91 -25.97 3.37
N THR A 62 13.97 -26.46 2.14
CA THR A 62 15.14 -27.11 1.56
C THR A 62 15.68 -26.26 0.40
N LEU A 63 16.84 -26.63 -0.15
CA LEU A 63 17.37 -25.96 -1.35
C LEU A 63 16.49 -26.15 -2.61
N LEU A 64 15.60 -27.14 -2.60
CA LEU A 64 14.80 -27.54 -3.76
C LEU A 64 13.30 -27.23 -3.60
N ASN A 65 12.86 -26.89 -2.38
CA ASN A 65 11.45 -26.64 -2.09
C ASN A 65 11.31 -25.71 -0.89
N THR A 66 10.49 -24.67 -1.06
CA THR A 66 10.04 -23.79 0.01
C THR A 66 8.51 -23.81 0.02
N THR A 67 7.93 -24.26 1.12
CA THR A 67 6.48 -24.11 1.33
C THR A 67 6.19 -22.68 1.77
N SER A 68 5.18 -22.05 1.15
CA SER A 68 4.74 -20.72 1.51
C SER A 68 3.22 -20.63 1.57
N CYS A 69 2.74 -19.64 2.31
CA CYS A 69 1.36 -19.21 2.31
C CYS A 69 1.32 -17.68 2.15
N ARG A 70 0.14 -17.14 1.86
CA ARG A 70 -0.14 -15.75 1.52
C ARG A 70 -1.35 -15.25 2.29
N VAL A 71 -1.23 -14.03 2.80
CA VAL A 71 -2.35 -13.23 3.29
C VAL A 71 -2.45 -11.97 2.46
N SER A 72 -3.64 -11.66 1.95
CA SER A 72 -3.95 -10.45 1.20
C SER A 72 -4.87 -9.54 2.00
N VAL A 73 -4.52 -8.27 2.10
CA VAL A 73 -5.22 -7.24 2.86
C VAL A 73 -5.58 -6.08 1.95
N ARG A 74 -6.76 -5.49 2.15
CA ARG A 74 -7.16 -4.21 1.54
C ARG A 74 -7.41 -3.16 2.62
N PHE A 75 -7.42 -1.90 2.21
CA PHE A 75 -7.68 -0.75 3.08
C PHE A 75 -8.87 0.07 2.57
N SER A 76 -9.65 0.66 3.48
CA SER A 76 -10.65 1.69 3.22
C SER A 76 -10.84 2.57 4.45
N ALA A 77 -10.95 3.88 4.28
CA ALA A 77 -11.11 4.85 5.36
C ALA A 77 -12.24 5.86 5.09
N PRO A 78 -12.93 6.34 6.15
CA PRO A 78 -14.05 7.28 6.03
C PRO A 78 -13.61 8.75 5.94
N ASP A 79 -12.31 9.01 6.07
CA ASP A 79 -11.70 10.34 6.07
C ASP A 79 -10.26 10.26 5.52
N THR A 80 -9.55 11.38 5.53
CA THR A 80 -8.17 11.51 5.05
C THR A 80 -7.12 11.28 6.14
N ALA A 81 -7.51 10.83 7.34
CA ALA A 81 -6.55 10.54 8.39
C ALA A 81 -5.69 9.31 8.05
N THR A 82 -4.51 9.25 8.64
CA THR A 82 -3.65 8.06 8.56
C THR A 82 -4.05 7.06 9.63
N TYR A 83 -4.24 5.81 9.22
CA TYR A 83 -4.57 4.70 10.10
C TYR A 83 -3.43 3.70 10.18
N THR A 84 -3.21 3.17 11.37
CA THR A 84 -2.22 2.13 11.63
C THR A 84 -2.84 0.91 12.29
N ALA A 85 -2.35 -0.26 11.93
CA ALA A 85 -2.74 -1.55 12.50
C ALA A 85 -1.59 -2.55 12.39
N SER A 86 -1.80 -3.77 12.86
CA SER A 86 -0.85 -4.87 12.71
C SER A 86 -1.57 -6.13 12.25
N LEU A 87 -1.04 -6.75 11.20
CA LEU A 87 -1.36 -8.11 10.82
C LEU A 87 -0.51 -9.06 11.65
N ASN A 88 -1.14 -9.80 12.55
CA ASN A 88 -0.49 -10.73 13.47
C ASN A 88 -0.67 -12.17 13.00
N LEU A 89 0.45 -12.86 12.83
CA LEU A 89 0.51 -14.28 12.56
C LEU A 89 1.00 -14.99 13.81
N THR A 90 0.11 -15.77 14.43
CA THR A 90 0.44 -16.62 15.58
C THR A 90 0.85 -17.98 15.06
N MET A 91 2.00 -18.46 15.50
CA MET A 91 2.63 -19.66 14.96
C MET A 91 3.21 -20.51 16.07
N ARG A 92 3.46 -21.78 15.73
CA ARG A 92 4.01 -22.78 16.65
C ARG A 92 4.92 -23.73 15.87
N VAL A 93 6.09 -24.01 16.41
CA VAL A 93 6.98 -25.04 15.84
C VAL A 93 6.38 -26.42 16.13
N ALA A 94 6.38 -27.30 15.14
CA ALA A 94 5.91 -28.68 15.29
C ALA A 94 6.64 -29.38 16.47
N GLY A 95 5.88 -30.10 17.29
CA GLY A 95 6.39 -30.74 18.51
C GLY A 95 6.53 -29.82 19.72
N SER A 96 6.33 -28.51 19.58
CA SER A 96 6.28 -27.55 20.69
C SER A 96 4.84 -27.16 21.03
N MET A 97 4.57 -26.81 22.29
CA MET A 97 3.33 -26.16 22.72
C MET A 97 3.43 -24.63 22.73
N THR A 98 4.65 -24.08 22.64
CA THR A 98 4.90 -22.64 22.73
C THR A 98 4.54 -21.96 21.43
N THR A 99 3.61 -21.00 21.50
CA THR A 99 3.27 -20.12 20.39
C THR A 99 4.12 -18.86 20.40
N PHE A 100 4.33 -18.27 19.23
CA PHE A 100 4.94 -16.97 19.08
C PHE A 100 4.25 -16.18 17.96
N THR A 101 4.34 -14.86 18.03
CA THR A 101 3.67 -13.97 17.07
C THR A 101 4.69 -13.25 16.21
N ARG A 102 4.39 -13.12 14.91
CA ARG A 102 5.03 -12.14 14.03
C ARG A 102 3.99 -11.12 13.61
N ALA A 103 4.36 -9.85 13.72
CA ALA A 103 3.51 -8.73 13.32
C ALA A 103 4.08 -8.10 12.04
N VAL A 104 3.20 -7.83 11.08
CA VAL A 104 3.46 -6.99 9.92
C VAL A 104 2.73 -5.66 10.13
N PRO A 105 3.44 -4.53 10.19
CA PRO A 105 2.81 -3.22 10.27
C PRO A 105 1.93 -2.96 9.05
N LEU A 106 0.78 -2.34 9.29
CA LEU A 106 -0.14 -1.86 8.28
C LEU A 106 -0.29 -0.34 8.42
N THR A 107 -0.10 0.38 7.33
CA THR A 107 -0.31 1.84 7.27
C THR A 107 -1.23 2.17 6.11
N GLY A 108 -2.20 3.07 6.30
CA GLY A 108 -3.18 3.40 5.27
C GLY A 108 -3.67 4.84 5.35
N GLN A 109 -3.85 5.47 4.20
CA GLN A 109 -4.42 6.82 4.08
C GLN A 109 -5.18 7.00 2.76
N VAL A 110 -6.04 8.01 2.68
CA VAL A 110 -6.62 8.46 1.42
C VAL A 110 -5.68 9.49 0.79
N GLY A 111 -5.31 9.30 -0.47
CA GLY A 111 -4.49 10.26 -1.20
C GLY A 111 -5.19 11.60 -1.35
N ALA A 112 -4.44 12.69 -1.35
CA ALA A 112 -5.01 14.01 -1.59
C ALA A 112 -5.63 14.05 -2.99
N THR A 113 -6.94 14.25 -3.08
CA THR A 113 -7.56 14.65 -4.34
C THR A 113 -7.18 16.10 -4.57
N THR A 114 -6.21 16.36 -5.46
CA THR A 114 -6.01 17.73 -5.96
C THR A 114 -7.33 18.15 -6.61
N PRO A 115 -8.03 19.17 -6.10
CA PRO A 115 -9.22 19.67 -6.76
C PRO A 115 -8.85 20.04 -8.20
N PRO A 116 -9.67 19.70 -9.22
CA PRO A 116 -9.51 20.30 -10.53
C PRO A 116 -9.45 21.82 -10.36
N PRO A 117 -8.53 22.55 -11.05
CA PRO A 117 -8.56 24.01 -11.01
C PRO A 117 -9.99 24.45 -11.34
N ALA A 118 -10.58 25.25 -10.45
CA ALA A 118 -11.93 25.74 -10.65
C ALA A 118 -11.98 26.42 -12.02
N SER A 119 -12.63 25.80 -12.99
CA SER A 119 -13.03 26.47 -14.22
C SER A 119 -14.14 27.43 -13.83
N GLY A 120 -13.76 28.61 -13.36
CA GLY A 120 -14.66 29.71 -13.08
C GLY A 120 -15.36 30.12 -14.38
N GLY A 121 -16.52 29.51 -14.63
CA GLY A 121 -17.51 30.03 -15.54
C GLY A 121 -18.20 31.20 -14.86
N GLY A 122 -17.70 32.40 -15.11
CA GLY A 122 -18.34 33.66 -14.78
C GLY A 122 -18.24 34.55 -16.01
N ASP A 123 -19.26 34.47 -16.86
CA ASP A 123 -19.55 35.50 -17.85
C ASP A 123 -20.02 36.75 -17.09
N ASP A 124 -19.08 37.52 -16.56
CA ASP A 124 -19.29 38.91 -16.15
C ASP A 124 -18.14 39.73 -16.73
N GLY A 125 -18.49 40.51 -17.75
CA GLY A 125 -17.57 41.44 -18.41
C GLY A 125 -17.07 42.51 -17.44
N GLY A 126 -15.81 42.92 -17.63
CA GLY A 126 -15.25 44.09 -16.96
C GLY A 126 -13.86 43.81 -16.43
N GLY A 127 -12.86 44.36 -17.11
CA GLY A 127 -11.44 44.05 -16.92
C GLY A 127 -10.91 44.22 -15.50
N ALA A 128 -10.00 43.34 -15.10
CA ALA A 128 -8.73 43.68 -14.48
C ALA A 128 -7.89 42.41 -14.26
N LEU A 129 -6.89 42.23 -15.13
CA LEU A 129 -5.50 41.95 -14.72
C LEU A 129 -5.27 40.90 -13.60
N GLY A 130 -5.21 39.61 -13.98
CA GLY A 130 -4.52 38.55 -13.21
C GLY A 130 -3.19 38.15 -13.88
N TRP A 131 -2.15 38.97 -13.72
CA TRP A 131 -0.82 38.84 -14.33
C TRP A 131 0.08 37.75 -13.71
N ALA A 132 -0.38 36.51 -13.58
CA ALA A 132 0.43 35.45 -12.93
C ALA A 132 1.02 34.39 -13.89
N TRP A 133 0.67 34.40 -15.18
CA TRP A 133 1.00 33.34 -16.14
C TRP A 133 1.90 33.72 -17.31
N LEU A 134 2.43 34.96 -17.37
CA LEU A 134 3.20 35.43 -18.54
C LEU A 134 4.74 35.37 -18.41
N THR A 135 5.32 34.71 -17.41
CA THR A 135 6.80 34.64 -17.27
C THR A 135 7.44 33.28 -17.59
N GLY A 136 6.66 32.24 -17.93
CA GLY A 136 7.19 30.88 -18.13
C GLY A 136 7.54 30.47 -19.57
N LEU A 137 7.21 31.27 -20.59
CA LEU A 137 7.22 30.81 -21.99
C LEU A 137 8.13 31.66 -22.89
N ALA A 138 9.40 31.85 -22.48
CA ALA A 138 10.38 32.63 -23.25
C ALA A 138 11.74 31.94 -23.50
N LEU A 139 11.90 30.64 -23.22
CA LEU A 139 13.19 29.94 -23.43
C LEU A 139 13.02 28.54 -24.05
N ALA A 140 12.55 28.46 -25.30
CA ALA A 140 12.55 27.18 -26.02
C ALA A 140 12.62 27.26 -27.57
N THR A 141 13.12 28.34 -28.19
CA THR A 141 13.21 28.41 -29.68
C THR A 141 14.58 28.81 -30.25
N ALA A 142 15.61 29.04 -29.44
CA ALA A 142 16.89 29.57 -29.94
C ALA A 142 17.96 28.54 -30.36
N VAL A 143 17.64 27.26 -30.63
CA VAL A 143 18.66 26.23 -30.95
C VAL A 143 18.55 25.63 -32.37
N LEU A 144 17.49 25.91 -33.15
CA LEU A 144 17.34 25.30 -34.49
C LEU A 144 17.72 26.19 -35.69
N ALA A 145 18.41 27.33 -35.50
CA ALA A 145 18.81 28.20 -36.61
C ALA A 145 20.27 28.03 -37.07
N ARG A 146 21.11 27.26 -36.38
CA ARG A 146 22.56 27.19 -36.68
C ARG A 146 23.02 25.98 -37.51
N ARG A 147 22.09 25.24 -38.14
CA ARG A 147 22.43 24.02 -38.90
C ARG A 147 22.03 24.02 -40.38
N ARG A 148 21.64 25.16 -40.96
CA ARG A 148 21.36 25.28 -42.41
C ARG A 148 21.85 26.61 -42.99
N ARG A 149 23.15 26.66 -43.29
CA ARG A 149 23.88 27.43 -44.33
C ARG A 149 25.36 27.18 -44.03
N SER A 150 26.03 26.28 -44.77
CA SER A 150 26.68 26.56 -46.05
C SER A 150 27.78 27.59 -45.88
#